data_AF-A0A7W0YJZ4-F1
#
_entry.id   AF-A0A7W0YJZ4-F1
#
_cell.length_a   1.000
_cell.length_b   1.000
_cell.length_c   1.000
_cell.angle_alpha   90.00
_cell.angle_beta   90.00
_cell.angle_gamma   90.00
#
_symmetry.space_group_name_H-M   'P 1'
#
loop_
_entity.id
_entity.type
_entity.pdbx_description
1 polymer ?
#
loop_
_entity_poly.entity_id
_entity_poly.type
_entity_poly.pdbx_seq_one_letter_code
_entity_poly.pdbx_strand_id
1 'polypeptide(L)'
;DTLCVGDRGRLLPDLCVCGRPHPVLADIEGRVGDLLLTARGERVHGTAALGQVLKQALRDIPATAIARVLFEQHDRLAWTVLVKPGPGFDDGAARALVDGVRAKFGAECRVAVQTVAEIPREPSGKFRFYRAARD
;
A
#
# COMPACT_ATOMS: atom_id res chain seq x y z
N ASP A 1 8.38 30.54 3.09
CA ASP A 1 7.88 29.27 2.55
C ASP A 1 8.79 28.12 2.90
N THR A 2 8.43 27.37 3.93
CA THR A 2 9.15 26.16 4.30
C THR A 2 8.61 25.02 3.44
N LEU A 3 9.37 24.62 2.42
CA LEU A 3 9.00 23.51 1.55
C LEU A 3 8.99 22.21 2.39
N CYS A 4 7.85 21.55 2.49
CA CYS A 4 7.75 20.25 3.16
C CYS A 4 8.17 19.15 2.16
N VAL A 5 9.21 18.38 2.49
CA VAL A 5 9.63 17.21 1.69
C VAL A 5 8.56 16.10 1.71
N GLY A 6 7.74 16.07 2.76
CA GLY A 6 6.65 15.11 2.92
C GLY A 6 7.10 13.72 3.38
N ASP A 7 8.35 13.59 3.82
CA ASP A 7 8.89 12.38 4.43
C ASP A 7 8.96 12.54 5.95
N ARG A 8 8.73 11.45 6.68
CA ARG A 8 8.87 11.37 8.12
C ARG A 8 10.11 10.56 8.46
N GLY A 9 10.89 11.06 9.39
CA GLY A 9 12.11 10.41 9.88
C GLY A 9 12.47 10.88 11.27
N ARG A 10 13.43 10.20 11.88
CA ARG A 10 13.93 10.52 13.22
C ARG A 10 15.43 10.84 13.14
N LEU A 11 15.85 11.90 13.80
CA LEU A 11 17.27 12.21 14.00
C LEU A 11 17.79 11.55 15.28
N LEU A 12 19.04 11.10 15.29
CA LEU A 12 19.73 10.77 16.53
C LEU A 12 20.21 12.06 17.21
N PRO A 13 20.24 12.07 18.56
CA PRO A 13 20.82 13.19 19.31
C PRO A 13 22.34 13.25 19.16
N ASP A 14 22.99 12.10 18.98
CA ASP A 14 24.45 11.99 18.94
C ASP A 14 25.02 12.19 17.53
N LEU A 15 26.26 12.68 17.47
CA LEU A 15 27.04 12.81 16.25
C LEU A 15 27.60 11.45 15.81
N CYS A 16 27.79 11.29 14.50
CA CYS A 16 28.38 10.08 13.94
C CYS A 16 29.85 9.94 14.36
N VAL A 17 30.26 8.73 14.70
CA VAL A 17 31.65 8.37 15.05
C VAL A 17 32.68 8.69 13.95
N CYS A 18 32.23 8.95 12.72
CA CYS A 18 33.12 9.38 11.63
C CYS A 18 33.61 10.83 11.77
N GLY A 19 33.10 11.60 12.75
CA GLY A 19 33.58 12.95 13.08
C GLY A 19 33.01 14.07 12.20
N ARG A 20 32.07 13.77 11.28
CA ARG A 20 31.39 14.81 10.50
C ARG A 20 30.34 15.54 11.35
N PRO A 21 30.24 16.89 11.28
CA PRO A 21 29.39 17.68 12.18
C PRO A 21 27.92 17.75 11.74
N HIS A 22 27.42 16.74 11.03
CA HIS A 22 26.06 16.74 10.50
C HIS A 22 25.10 15.95 11.40
N PRO A 23 23.82 16.35 11.50
CA PRO A 23 22.80 15.56 12.14
C PRO A 23 22.73 14.15 11.54
N VAL A 24 22.57 13.15 12.40
CA VAL A 24 22.47 11.76 11.96
C VAL A 24 21.01 11.38 11.83
N LEU A 25 20.63 10.89 10.65
CA LEU A 25 19.30 10.34 10.44
C LEU A 25 19.26 8.90 10.97
N ALA A 26 18.47 8.68 12.02
CA ALA A 26 18.29 7.39 12.65
C ALA A 26 17.45 6.45 11.79
N ASP A 27 16.36 6.99 11.22
CA ASP A 27 15.41 6.23 10.41
C ASP A 27 14.60 7.16 9.50
N ILE A 28 14.11 6.61 8.39
CA ILE A 28 13.13 7.21 7.48
C ILE A 28 11.91 6.30 7.48
N GLU A 29 10.82 6.75 8.10
CA GLU A 29 9.54 6.05 8.09
C GLU A 29 8.93 6.07 6.66
N GLY A 30 9.18 7.12 5.88
CA GLY A 30 8.73 7.25 4.50
C GLY A 30 7.77 8.43 4.30
N ARG A 31 7.01 8.41 3.20
CA ARG A 31 6.08 9.50 2.87
C ARG A 31 4.93 9.58 3.88
N VAL A 32 4.67 10.76 4.42
CA VAL A 32 3.55 11.03 5.36
C VAL A 32 2.20 10.64 4.74
N GLY A 33 2.05 10.75 3.42
CA GLY A 33 0.83 10.42 2.68
C GLY A 33 0.67 8.94 2.27
N ASP A 34 1.56 8.04 2.69
CA ASP A 34 1.56 6.62 2.30
C ASP A 34 1.04 5.69 3.42
N LEU A 35 0.20 6.21 4.32
CA LEU A 35 -0.38 5.44 5.42
C LEU A 35 -1.81 4.99 5.09
N LEU A 36 -2.09 3.72 5.35
CA LEU A 36 -3.42 3.11 5.31
C LEU A 36 -3.91 2.86 6.74
N LEU A 37 -5.22 2.72 6.90
CA LEU A 37 -5.84 2.48 8.20
C LEU A 37 -6.26 1.02 8.34
N THR A 38 -5.96 0.40 9.48
CA THR A 38 -6.66 -0.84 9.87
C THR A 38 -8.07 -0.50 10.34
N ALA A 39 -8.95 -1.50 10.43
CA ALA A 39 -10.29 -1.36 10.98
C ALA A 39 -10.30 -0.85 12.42
N ARG A 40 -9.22 -1.16 13.18
CA ARG A 40 -8.96 -0.63 14.53
C ARG A 40 -8.42 0.81 14.55
N GLY A 41 -8.17 1.41 13.38
CA GLY A 41 -7.66 2.78 13.24
C GLY A 41 -6.14 2.91 13.35
N GLU A 42 -5.40 1.80 13.34
CA GLU A 42 -3.94 1.83 13.33
C GLU A 42 -3.44 2.28 11.96
N ARG A 43 -2.39 3.12 11.95
CA ARG A 43 -1.74 3.56 10.72
C ARG A 43 -0.65 2.57 10.33
N VAL A 44 -0.70 2.07 9.10
CA VAL A 44 0.30 1.13 8.55
C VAL A 44 0.83 1.64 7.22
N HIS A 45 2.12 1.40 6.96
CA HIS A 45 2.73 1.77 5.68
C HIS A 45 2.11 0.98 4.53
N GLY A 46 1.48 1.69 3.58
CA GLY A 46 0.69 1.08 2.52
C GLY A 46 1.50 0.14 1.63
N THR A 47 2.70 0.55 1.23
CA THR A 47 3.59 -0.28 0.41
C THR A 47 3.94 -1.62 1.08
N ALA A 48 4.28 -1.59 2.37
CA ALA A 48 4.63 -2.79 3.12
C ALA A 48 3.40 -3.67 3.37
N ALA A 49 2.29 -3.07 3.81
CA ALA A 49 1.06 -3.79 4.13
C ALA A 49 0.44 -4.45 2.90
N LEU A 50 0.29 -3.74 1.79
CA LEU A 50 -0.28 -4.30 0.57
C LEU A 50 0.70 -5.21 -0.17
N GLY A 51 2.01 -4.98 -0.02
CA GLY A 51 3.01 -5.95 -0.47
C GLY A 51 2.87 -7.30 0.23
N GLN A 52 2.51 -7.32 1.52
CA GLN A 52 2.19 -8.57 2.25
C GLN A 52 0.90 -9.21 1.72
N VAL A 53 -0.16 -8.42 1.52
CA VAL A 53 -1.43 -8.90 0.93
C VAL A 53 -1.19 -9.58 -0.41
N LEU A 54 -0.45 -8.94 -1.32
CA LEU A 54 -0.15 -9.52 -2.63
C LEU A 54 0.71 -10.77 -2.53
N LYS A 55 1.75 -10.79 -1.68
CA LYS A 55 2.55 -12.00 -1.46
C LYS A 55 1.71 -13.15 -0.92
N GLN A 56 0.69 -12.87 -0.10
CA GLN A 56 -0.20 -13.87 0.44
C GLN A 56 -1.16 -14.39 -0.62
N ALA A 57 -1.79 -13.49 -1.39
CA ALA A 57 -2.71 -13.87 -2.47
C ALA A 57 -2.01 -14.68 -3.57
N LEU A 58 -0.81 -14.27 -4.00
CA LEU A 58 -0.04 -14.92 -5.06
C LEU A 58 0.52 -16.31 -4.69
N ARG A 59 0.35 -16.79 -3.45
CA ARG A 59 0.63 -18.19 -3.12
C ARG A 59 -0.40 -19.14 -3.70
N ASP A 60 -1.64 -18.67 -3.76
CA ASP A 60 -2.80 -19.48 -4.10
C ASP A 60 -3.25 -19.27 -5.55
N ILE A 61 -2.65 -18.31 -6.27
CA ILE A 61 -2.97 -18.01 -7.67
C ILE A 61 -1.72 -17.87 -8.55
N PRO A 62 -1.84 -18.08 -9.87
CA PRO A 62 -0.74 -17.86 -10.81
C PRO A 62 -0.17 -16.45 -10.72
N ALA A 63 1.16 -16.31 -10.77
CA ALA A 63 1.83 -15.00 -10.77
C ALA A 63 1.39 -14.08 -11.92
N THR A 64 0.86 -14.66 -13.00
CA THR A 64 0.35 -13.95 -14.18
C THR A 64 -1.12 -13.51 -14.05
N ALA A 65 -1.85 -13.95 -13.03
CA ALA A 65 -3.27 -13.69 -12.88
C ALA A 65 -3.57 -12.20 -12.69
N ILE A 66 -2.65 -11.45 -12.09
CA ILE A 66 -2.83 -10.01 -11.83
C ILE A 66 -1.82 -9.25 -12.69
N ALA A 67 -2.28 -8.69 -13.81
CA ALA A 67 -1.43 -7.86 -14.66
C ALA A 67 -1.18 -6.49 -14.00
N ARG A 68 -2.22 -5.89 -13.40
CA ARG A 68 -2.13 -4.68 -12.57
C ARG A 68 -3.19 -4.71 -11.47
N VAL A 69 -2.91 -4.02 -10.37
CA VAL A 69 -3.85 -3.85 -9.26
C VAL A 69 -3.74 -2.44 -8.67
N LEU A 70 -4.87 -1.89 -8.25
CA LEU A 70 -4.97 -0.67 -7.46
C LEU A 70 -5.88 -0.93 -6.27
N PHE A 71 -5.34 -0.79 -5.06
CA PHE A 71 -6.11 -0.83 -3.82
C PHE A 71 -6.54 0.59 -3.44
N GLU A 72 -7.83 0.85 -3.38
CA GLU A 72 -8.38 2.13 -2.92
C GLU A 72 -9.06 1.91 -1.58
N GLN A 73 -8.51 2.55 -0.53
CA GLN A 73 -9.16 2.61 0.76
C GLN A 73 -10.06 3.85 0.80
N HIS A 74 -11.35 3.65 1.05
CA HIS A 74 -12.32 4.75 1.18
C HIS A 74 -12.47 5.18 2.63
N ASP A 75 -12.48 4.20 3.54
CA ASP A 75 -12.46 4.40 4.98
C ASP A 75 -11.78 3.19 5.67
N ARG A 76 -11.81 3.13 7.01
CA ARG A 76 -11.16 2.04 7.79
C ARG A 76 -11.72 0.65 7.46
N LEU A 77 -12.94 0.57 6.95
CA LEU A 77 -13.70 -0.65 6.66
C LEU A 77 -14.00 -0.84 5.17
N ALA A 78 -13.95 0.21 4.34
CA ALA A 78 -14.37 0.13 2.94
C ALA A 78 -13.20 0.20 1.96
N TRP A 79 -13.14 -0.78 1.06
CA TRP A 79 -12.09 -0.93 0.05
C TRP A 79 -12.65 -1.25 -1.33
N THR A 80 -12.06 -0.67 -2.36
CA THR A 80 -12.18 -1.11 -3.75
C THR A 80 -10.84 -1.63 -4.23
N VAL A 81 -10.82 -2.78 -4.89
CA VAL A 81 -9.63 -3.34 -5.53
C VAL A 81 -9.87 -3.41 -7.02
N LEU A 82 -9.29 -2.47 -7.76
CA LEU A 82 -9.32 -2.52 -9.22
C LEU A 82 -8.25 -3.48 -9.70
N VAL A 83 -8.61 -4.40 -10.59
CA VAL A 83 -7.70 -5.41 -11.14
C VAL A 83 -7.74 -5.35 -12.66
N LYS A 84 -6.57 -5.19 -13.28
CA LYS A 84 -6.41 -5.57 -14.68
C LYS A 84 -6.08 -7.06 -14.71
N PRO A 85 -7.00 -7.93 -15.16
CA PRO A 85 -6.76 -9.36 -15.16
C PRO A 85 -5.64 -9.70 -16.15
N GLY A 86 -4.83 -10.68 -15.77
CA GLY A 86 -3.90 -11.35 -16.68
C GLY A 86 -4.30 -12.82 -16.87
N PRO A 87 -3.48 -13.62 -17.58
CA PRO A 87 -3.73 -15.05 -17.76
C PRO A 87 -3.86 -15.78 -16.42
N GLY A 88 -4.99 -16.45 -16.23
CA GLY A 88 -5.29 -17.21 -15.00
C GLY A 88 -5.99 -16.41 -13.90
N PHE A 89 -6.53 -15.22 -14.20
CA PHE A 89 -7.43 -14.54 -13.27
C PHE A 89 -8.81 -15.22 -13.25
N ASP A 90 -9.25 -15.63 -12.06
CA ASP A 90 -10.55 -16.24 -11.80
C ASP A 90 -11.16 -15.74 -10.49
N ASP A 91 -12.31 -16.30 -10.10
CA ASP A 91 -12.98 -15.97 -8.84
C ASP A 91 -12.13 -16.33 -7.61
N GLY A 92 -11.24 -17.32 -7.73
CA GLY A 92 -10.27 -17.67 -6.69
C GLY A 92 -9.25 -16.54 -6.46
N ALA A 93 -8.74 -15.94 -7.55
CA ALA A 93 -7.86 -14.78 -7.50
C ALA A 93 -8.53 -13.55 -6.89
N ALA A 94 -9.79 -13.29 -7.26
CA ALA A 94 -10.56 -12.22 -6.65
C ALA A 94 -10.74 -12.46 -5.14
N ARG A 95 -11.05 -13.70 -4.75
CA ARG A 95 -11.23 -14.06 -3.33
C ARG A 95 -9.93 -13.97 -2.52
N ALA A 96 -8.80 -14.39 -3.08
CA ALA A 96 -7.49 -14.28 -2.43
C ALA A 96 -7.12 -12.82 -2.11
N LEU A 97 -7.49 -11.88 -2.99
CA LEU A 97 -7.30 -10.44 -2.73
C LEU A 97 -8.20 -9.94 -1.59
N VAL A 98 -9.48 -10.35 -1.57
CA VAL A 98 -10.40 -10.02 -0.48
C VAL A 98 -9.90 -10.55 0.86
N ASP A 99 -9.50 -11.81 0.90
CA ASP A 99 -9.06 -12.49 2.11
C ASP A 99 -7.73 -11.89 2.62
N GLY A 100 -6.81 -11.55 1.71
CA GLY A 100 -5.58 -10.87 2.07
C GLY A 100 -5.82 -9.48 2.67
N VAL A 101 -6.71 -8.67 2.08
CA VAL A 101 -7.08 -7.36 2.66
C VAL A 101 -7.71 -7.54 4.04
N ARG A 102 -8.65 -8.48 4.19
CA ARG A 102 -9.29 -8.75 5.49
C ARG A 102 -8.31 -9.25 6.54
N ALA A 103 -7.39 -10.15 6.18
CA ALA A 103 -6.37 -10.65 7.08
C ALA A 103 -5.41 -9.54 7.55
N LYS A 104 -5.09 -8.58 6.68
CA LYS A 104 -4.15 -7.50 7.00
C LYS A 104 -4.80 -6.30 7.71
N PHE A 105 -6.00 -5.93 7.31
CA PHE A 105 -6.63 -4.67 7.72
C PHE A 105 -7.84 -4.86 8.65
N GLY A 106 -8.46 -6.04 8.70
CA GLY A 106 -9.59 -6.35 9.56
C GLY A 106 -10.61 -7.26 8.88
N ALA A 107 -11.10 -8.29 9.57
CA ALA A 107 -12.08 -9.22 9.04
C ALA A 107 -13.41 -8.54 8.65
N GLU A 108 -13.71 -7.44 9.32
CA GLU A 108 -14.85 -6.55 9.12
C GLU A 108 -14.75 -5.67 7.85
N CYS A 109 -13.60 -5.66 7.17
CA CYS A 109 -13.44 -4.88 5.94
C CYS A 109 -14.38 -5.40 4.84
N ARG A 110 -15.15 -4.48 4.27
CA ARG A 110 -15.93 -4.62 3.04
C ARG A 110 -15.02 -4.33 1.86
N VAL A 111 -14.76 -5.36 1.05
CA VAL A 111 -13.82 -5.29 -0.08
C VAL A 111 -14.58 -5.62 -1.36
N ALA A 112 -14.60 -4.69 -2.31
CA ALA A 112 -15.15 -4.90 -3.64
C ALA A 112 -14.03 -5.06 -4.66
N VAL A 113 -13.95 -6.22 -5.32
CA VAL A 113 -13.00 -6.43 -6.42
C VAL A 113 -13.69 -6.12 -7.74
N GLN A 114 -13.05 -5.28 -8.57
CA GLN A 114 -13.58 -4.86 -9.86
C GLN A 114 -12.53 -5.10 -10.95
N THR A 115 -12.89 -5.86 -11.97
CA THR A 115 -12.05 -6.03 -13.15
C THR A 115 -12.17 -4.83 -14.07
N VAL A 116 -11.05 -4.24 -14.46
CA VAL A 116 -10.97 -3.08 -15.35
C VAL A 116 -10.03 -3.37 -16.52
N ALA A 117 -10.33 -2.79 -17.68
CA ALA A 117 -9.48 -2.94 -18.88
C ALA A 117 -8.09 -2.31 -18.67
N GLU A 118 -8.03 -1.20 -17.92
CA GLU A 118 -6.83 -0.45 -17.65
C GLU A 118 -6.87 0.29 -16.31
N ILE A 119 -5.70 0.39 -15.67
CA ILE A 119 -5.48 1.24 -14.50
C ILE A 119 -4.54 2.36 -14.96
N PRO A 120 -5.02 3.63 -14.99
CA PRO A 120 -4.25 4.73 -15.54
C PRO A 120 -3.02 5.02 -14.67
N ARG A 121 -1.95 5.48 -15.34
CA ARG A 121 -0.75 5.99 -14.67
C ARG A 121 -1.05 7.35 -14.03
N GLU A 122 -0.27 7.69 -13.01
CA GLU A 122 -0.26 9.07 -12.51
C GLU A 122 0.34 10.03 -13.56
N PRO A 123 0.13 11.36 -13.44
CA PRO A 123 0.73 12.34 -14.34
C PRO A 123 2.26 12.24 -14.45
N SER A 124 2.92 11.69 -13.42
CA SER A 124 4.36 11.40 -13.41
C SER A 124 4.77 10.21 -14.29
N GLY A 125 3.82 9.51 -14.91
CA GLY A 125 4.03 8.26 -15.64
C GLY A 125 4.20 7.02 -14.76
N LYS A 126 4.22 7.18 -13.43
CA LYS A 126 4.38 6.04 -12.49
C LYS A 126 3.07 5.30 -12.29
N PHE A 127 3.17 3.99 -12.03
CA PHE A 127 2.04 3.21 -11.53
C PHE A 127 1.94 3.38 -10.03
N ARG A 128 0.77 3.81 -9.57
CA ARG A 128 0.41 3.73 -8.16
C ARG A 128 -0.47 2.51 -7.98
N PHE A 129 -0.10 1.65 -7.04
CA PHE A 129 -0.86 0.42 -6.76
C PHE A 129 -1.74 0.54 -5.52
N TYR A 130 -1.74 1.70 -4.83
CA TYR A 130 -2.73 2.00 -3.79
C TYR A 130 -3.03 3.48 -3.62
N ARG A 131 -4.21 3.78 -3.07
CA ARG A 131 -4.65 5.10 -2.64
C ARG A 131 -5.23 4.97 -1.23
N ALA A 132 -4.70 5.78 -0.32
CA ALA A 132 -5.22 5.89 1.03
C ALA A 132 -6.52 6.69 1.07
N ALA A 133 -7.32 6.45 2.11
CA ALA A 133 -8.44 7.32 2.42
C ALA A 133 -7.91 8.75 2.64
N ARG A 134 -8.64 9.74 2.13
CA ARG A 134 -8.34 11.15 2.42
C ARG A 134 -8.95 11.45 3.80
N ASP A 135 -8.14 12.00 4.69
CA ASP A 135 -8.62 12.62 5.94
C ASP A 135 -9.51 13.83 5.62
#